data_AF-A0A1I7DEK5-F1
#
_entry.id   AF-A0A1I7DEK5-F1
#
_cell.length_a   1.000
_cell.length_b   1.000
_cell.length_c   1.000
_cell.angle_alpha   90.00
_cell.angle_beta   90.00
_cell.angle_gamma   90.00
#
_symmetry.space_group_name_H-M   'P 1'
#
loop_
_entity.id
_entity.type
_entity.pdbx_description
1 polymer ?
#
loop_
_entity_poly.entity_id
_entity_poly.type
_entity_poly.pdbx_seq_one_letter_code
_entity_poly.pdbx_strand_id
1 'polypeptide(L)'
;MDGTLIRTDHCRAPGPTVRTDRSSRQVDLWWSGKHAAHGGNVQVIATPDGWPIWTSDVRPGREHDTTALRTHPEALPLLAEWTDEAHAALADLGYEGERTALATPIKHRTGHRPPATG
;
A
#
# COMPACT_ATOMS: atom_id res chain seq x y z
N MET A 1 8.63 -3.50 2.67
CA MET A 1 7.32 -3.02 3.14
C MET A 1 6.31 -3.18 2.03
N ASP A 2 5.23 -3.90 2.27
CA ASP A 2 4.18 -4.09 1.28
C ASP A 2 2.79 -4.06 1.92
N GLY A 3 1.81 -3.55 1.17
CA GLY A 3 0.40 -3.54 1.53
C GLY A 3 -0.33 -4.63 0.75
N THR A 4 -0.76 -5.68 1.44
CA THR A 4 -1.41 -6.85 0.82
C THR A 4 -2.91 -6.87 1.13
N LEU A 5 -3.73 -6.96 0.07
CA LEU A 5 -5.15 -7.24 0.23
C LEU A 5 -5.40 -8.75 0.36
N ILE A 6 -5.83 -9.18 1.55
CA ILE A 6 -6.34 -10.52 1.78
C ILE A 6 -7.82 -10.54 1.42
N ARG A 7 -8.15 -11.24 0.32
CA ARG A 7 -9.52 -11.31 -0.17
C ARG A 7 -10.43 -12.01 0.84
N THR A 8 -11.62 -11.46 1.02
CA THR A 8 -12.69 -12.05 1.82
C THR A 8 -14.04 -11.67 1.22
N ASP A 9 -15.01 -12.57 1.27
CA ASP A 9 -16.37 -12.37 0.78
C ASP A 9 -17.36 -12.01 1.91
N HIS A 10 -16.97 -12.22 3.18
CA HIS A 10 -17.84 -12.06 4.34
C HIS A 10 -17.73 -10.73 5.10
N CYS A 11 -16.76 -9.86 4.79
CA CYS A 11 -16.65 -8.53 5.41
C CYS A 11 -17.38 -7.47 4.58
N ARG A 12 -18.46 -6.90 5.12
CA ARG A 12 -19.24 -5.81 4.50
C ARG A 12 -19.64 -4.79 5.53
N ALA A 13 -19.34 -3.52 5.24
CA ALA A 13 -19.78 -2.40 6.07
C ALA A 13 -19.96 -1.17 5.18
N PRO A 14 -20.93 -0.27 5.47
CA PRO A 14 -21.07 0.97 4.73
C PRO A 14 -19.80 1.83 4.89
N GLY A 15 -19.16 2.19 3.78
CA GLY A 15 -18.01 3.09 3.79
C GLY A 15 -18.42 4.56 3.71
N PRO A 16 -17.50 5.51 3.98
CA PRO A 16 -17.84 6.93 4.08
C PRO A 16 -18.11 7.60 2.73
N THR A 17 -17.84 6.94 1.60
CA THR A 17 -18.01 7.51 0.26
C THR A 17 -19.35 7.13 -0.33
N VAL A 18 -20.19 8.13 -0.62
CA VAL A 18 -21.45 7.95 -1.37
C VAL A 18 -21.13 7.87 -2.86
N ARG A 19 -21.74 6.92 -3.57
CA ARG A 19 -21.60 6.85 -5.03
C ARG A 19 -22.31 8.02 -5.71
N THR A 20 -21.61 8.66 -6.65
CA THR A 20 -22.14 9.79 -7.44
C THR A 20 -23.24 9.38 -8.42
N ASP A 21 -23.19 8.14 -8.92
CA ASP A 21 -24.17 7.61 -9.88
C ASP A 21 -25.40 6.96 -9.22
N ARG A 22 -25.29 6.60 -7.93
CA ARG A 22 -26.37 6.06 -7.10
C ARG A 22 -26.22 6.54 -5.67
N SER A 23 -26.77 7.72 -5.40
CA SER A 23 -26.65 8.44 -4.12
C SER A 23 -27.16 7.69 -2.88
N SER A 24 -27.96 6.64 -3.05
CA SER A 24 -28.45 5.80 -1.95
C SER A 24 -27.48 4.68 -1.53
N ARG A 25 -26.38 4.44 -2.28
CA ARG A 25 -25.44 3.34 -1.99
C ARG A 25 -24.03 3.86 -1.72
N GLN A 26 -23.56 3.64 -0.51
CA GLN A 26 -22.17 3.85 -0.14
C GLN A 26 -21.26 2.77 -0.74
N VAL A 27 -20.03 3.15 -1.06
CA VAL A 27 -18.96 2.18 -1.38
C VAL A 27 -18.62 1.43 -0.10
N ASP A 28 -18.56 0.10 -0.19
CA ASP A 28 -18.28 -0.75 0.98
C ASP A 28 -16.89 -0.45 1.56
N LEU A 29 -16.80 -0.38 2.89
CA LEU A 29 -15.58 -0.14 3.64
C LEU A 29 -14.48 -1.17 3.31
N TRP A 30 -14.87 -2.42 3.07
CA TRP A 30 -13.96 -3.52 2.78
C TRP A 30 -13.73 -3.73 1.27
N TRP A 31 -14.32 -2.89 0.42
CA TRP A 31 -14.09 -2.96 -1.02
C TRP A 31 -12.82 -2.21 -1.42
N SER A 32 -11.85 -2.94 -1.98
CA SER A 32 -10.67 -2.35 -2.58
C SER A 32 -10.92 -2.00 -4.04
N GLY A 33 -10.83 -0.71 -4.38
CA GLY A 33 -10.87 -0.25 -5.77
C GLY A 33 -9.69 -0.76 -6.59
N LYS A 34 -8.48 -0.80 -6.02
CA LYS A 34 -7.22 -1.27 -6.66
C LYS A 34 -7.34 -2.71 -7.13
N HIS A 35 -7.93 -3.58 -6.30
CA HIS A 35 -8.01 -5.02 -6.57
C HIS A 35 -9.37 -5.47 -7.09
N ALA A 36 -10.35 -4.56 -7.20
CA ALA A 36 -11.74 -4.83 -7.55
C ALA A 36 -12.32 -6.03 -6.77
N ALA A 37 -12.03 -6.08 -5.46
CA ALA A 37 -12.40 -7.18 -4.58
C ALA A 37 -12.65 -6.70 -3.16
N HIS A 38 -13.47 -7.46 -2.42
CA HIS A 38 -13.58 -7.31 -0.97
C HIS A 38 -12.38 -7.97 -0.29
N GLY A 39 -11.88 -7.34 0.77
CA GLY A 39 -10.68 -7.81 1.45
C GLY A 39 -10.25 -6.92 2.60
N GLY A 40 -9.38 -7.46 3.45
CA GLY A 40 -8.65 -6.71 4.46
C GLY A 40 -7.26 -6.33 3.95
N ASN A 41 -6.85 -5.08 4.16
CA ASN A 41 -5.50 -4.62 3.89
C ASN A 41 -4.61 -4.95 5.10
N VAL A 42 -3.52 -5.70 4.88
CA VAL A 42 -2.53 -6.05 5.89
C VAL A 42 -1.17 -5.53 5.42
N GLN A 43 -0.50 -4.85 6.32
CA GLN A 43 0.83 -4.30 6.11
C GLN A 43 1.87 -5.34 6.52
N VAL A 44 2.90 -5.54 5.70
CA VAL A 44 3.91 -6.58 5.92
C VAL A 44 5.32 -6.00 5.82
N ILE A 45 6.14 -6.30 6.82
CA ILE A 45 7.60 -6.10 6.77
C ILE A 45 8.24 -7.49 6.65
N ALA A 46 9.13 -7.63 5.68
CA ALA A 46 9.84 -8.87 5.41
C ALA A 46 11.35 -8.60 5.30
N THR A 47 12.13 -9.62 5.61
CA THR A 47 13.57 -9.66 5.34
C THR A 47 13.85 -9.70 3.83
N PRO A 48 15.10 -9.45 3.38
CA PRO A 48 15.44 -9.44 1.96
C PRO A 48 15.18 -10.75 1.21
N ASP A 49 15.15 -11.89 1.91
CA ASP A 49 14.79 -13.21 1.38
C ASP A 49 13.26 -13.45 1.28
N GLY A 50 12.46 -12.46 1.69
CA GLY A 50 11.00 -12.49 1.61
C GLY A 50 10.30 -13.07 2.84
N TRP A 51 11.04 -13.46 3.90
CA TRP A 51 10.41 -13.97 5.11
C TRP A 51 9.72 -12.84 5.90
N PRO A 52 8.41 -12.95 6.23
CA PRO A 52 7.71 -11.92 6.99
C PRO A 52 8.18 -11.90 8.45
N ILE A 53 8.60 -10.72 8.93
CA ILE A 53 9.04 -10.50 10.30
C ILE A 53 8.06 -9.68 11.13
N TRP A 54 7.11 -9.00 10.48
CA TRP A 54 6.03 -8.28 11.13
C TRP A 54 4.82 -8.14 10.21
N THR A 55 3.62 -8.15 10.81
CA THR A 55 2.35 -7.89 10.14
C THR A 55 1.48 -6.95 10.98
N SER A 56 0.77 -6.02 10.35
CA SER A 56 -0.26 -5.23 11.04
C SER A 56 -1.51 -6.05 11.38
N ASP A 57 -2.36 -5.47 12.23
CA ASP A 57 -3.77 -5.85 12.27
C ASP A 57 -4.45 -5.59 10.91
N VAL A 58 -5.60 -6.25 10.69
CA VAL A 58 -6.36 -6.12 9.46
C VAL A 58 -7.05 -4.76 9.38
N ARG A 59 -6.80 -4.03 8.29
CA ARG A 59 -7.41 -2.73 7.98
C ARG A 59 -8.47 -2.87 6.88
N PRO A 60 -9.43 -1.94 6.77
CA PRO A 60 -10.38 -1.91 5.66
C PRO A 60 -9.71 -1.94 4.27
N GLY A 61 -10.19 -2.79 3.37
CA GLY A 61 -9.61 -2.96 2.03
C GLY A 61 -9.61 -1.71 1.14
N ARG A 62 -10.43 -0.70 1.46
CA ARG A 62 -10.43 0.60 0.76
C ARG A 62 -9.31 1.54 1.21
N GLU A 63 -8.71 1.30 2.38
CA GLU A 63 -7.67 2.18 2.91
C GLU A 63 -6.42 2.11 2.04
N HIS A 64 -5.85 3.28 1.76
CA HIS A 64 -4.54 3.40 1.12
C HIS A 64 -3.47 2.83 2.04
N ASP A 65 -2.45 2.21 1.45
CA ASP A 65 -1.36 1.54 2.18
C ASP A 65 -0.66 2.50 3.17
N THR A 66 -0.43 3.76 2.80
CA THR A 66 0.11 4.78 3.72
C THR A 66 -0.81 5.09 4.89
N THR A 67 -2.13 5.14 4.68
CA THR A 67 -3.09 5.35 5.78
C THR A 67 -3.08 4.18 6.74
N ALA A 68 -3.02 2.94 6.22
CA ALA A 68 -2.91 1.74 7.03
C ALA A 68 -1.61 1.73 7.85
N LEU A 69 -0.46 1.98 7.20
CA LEU A 69 0.86 2.02 7.84
C LEU A 69 0.94 3.08 8.95
N ARG A 70 0.40 4.28 8.72
CA ARG A 70 0.44 5.38 9.70
C ARG A 70 -0.29 5.09 11.02
N THR A 71 -1.06 4.01 11.09
CA THR A 71 -1.66 3.55 12.35
C THR A 71 -0.69 2.80 13.25
N HIS A 72 0.50 2.49 12.73
CA HIS A 72 1.67 1.96 13.43
C HIS A 72 2.77 3.04 13.43
N PRO A 73 2.67 4.07 14.29
CA PRO A 73 3.58 5.22 14.27
C PRO A 73 5.05 4.86 14.51
N GLU A 74 5.33 3.70 15.11
CA GLU A 74 6.65 3.16 15.35
C GLU A 74 7.32 2.55 14.10
N ALA A 75 6.54 2.15 13.09
CA ALA A 75 7.07 1.38 11.97
C ALA A 75 8.03 2.20 11.09
N LEU A 76 7.64 3.43 10.73
CA LEU A 76 8.47 4.31 9.89
C LEU A 76 9.78 4.75 10.58
N PRO A 77 9.78 5.19 11.85
CA PRO A 77 11.02 5.45 12.59
C PRO A 77 11.97 4.24 12.62
N LEU A 78 11.46 3.05 12.93
CA LEU A 78 12.29 1.83 13.00
C LEU A 78 12.89 1.46 11.64
N LEU A 79 12.12 1.60 10.56
CA LEU A 79 12.61 1.35 9.20
C LEU A 79 13.64 2.39 8.75
N ALA A 80 13.50 3.64 9.20
CA ALA A 80 14.48 4.69 8.95
C ALA A 80 15.81 4.42 9.69
N GLU A 81 15.79 3.90 10.92
CA GLU A 81 16.99 3.48 11.64
C GLU A 81 17.76 2.36 10.93
N TRP A 82 17.06 1.50 10.18
CA TRP A 82 17.65 0.42 9.38
C TRP A 82 18.17 0.86 8.01
N THR A 83 17.95 2.13 7.63
CA THR A 83 18.34 2.65 6.32
C THR A 83 19.64 3.45 6.44
N ASP A 84 20.65 3.06 5.67
CA ASP A 84 21.98 3.69 5.60
C ASP A 84 22.53 3.65 4.15
N GLU A 85 23.82 3.89 3.96
CA GLU A 85 24.46 3.88 2.61
C GLU A 85 24.48 2.48 1.95
N ALA A 86 24.42 1.41 2.74
CA ALA A 86 24.48 0.02 2.30
C ALA A 86 23.11 -0.68 2.36
N HIS A 87 22.21 -0.23 3.23
CA HIS A 87 20.91 -0.86 3.50
C HIS A 87 19.75 0.10 3.20
N ALA A 88 18.73 -0.41 2.51
CA ALA A 88 17.52 0.36 2.23
C ALA A 88 16.26 -0.43 2.56
N ALA A 89 15.34 0.20 3.29
CA ALA A 89 13.98 -0.32 3.47
C ALA A 89 13.16 -0.11 2.19
N LEU A 90 12.98 -1.17 1.40
CA LEU A 90 12.24 -1.11 0.14
C LEU A 90 10.72 -1.12 0.37
N ALA A 91 9.98 -0.36 -0.43
CA ALA A 91 8.53 -0.34 -0.41
C ALA A 91 7.91 -0.24 -1.81
N ASP A 92 6.66 -0.69 -1.95
CA ASP A 92 5.91 -0.52 -3.19
C ASP A 92 5.54 0.96 -3.47
N LEU A 93 5.00 1.25 -4.65
CA LEU A 93 4.60 2.62 -5.03
C LEU A 93 3.42 3.16 -4.20
N GLY A 94 2.72 2.31 -3.44
CA GLY A 94 1.70 2.74 -2.49
C GLY A 94 2.26 3.64 -1.39
N TYR A 95 3.57 3.57 -1.13
CA TYR A 95 4.28 4.32 -0.08
C TYR A 95 5.10 5.51 -0.58
N GLU A 96 4.85 6.04 -1.79
CA GLU A 96 5.60 7.20 -2.32
C GLU A 96 5.58 8.43 -1.40
N GLY A 97 4.57 8.56 -0.55
CA GLY A 97 4.48 9.62 0.45
C GLY A 97 5.44 9.47 1.65
N GLU A 98 6.10 8.33 1.80
CA GLU A 98 6.96 7.98 2.95
C GLU A 98 8.44 7.86 2.58
N ARG A 99 8.86 8.54 1.51
CA ARG A 99 10.22 8.46 0.94
C ARG A 99 11.35 8.88 1.88
N THR A 100 11.03 9.54 2.99
CA THR A 100 12.00 9.84 4.06
C THR A 100 12.46 8.59 4.79
N ALA A 101 11.62 7.56 4.88
CA ALA A 101 11.91 6.31 5.58
C ALA A 101 11.96 5.08 4.65
N LEU A 102 11.37 5.18 3.45
CA LEU A 102 11.22 4.06 2.52
C LEU A 102 11.78 4.39 1.13
N ALA A 103 12.54 3.47 0.55
CA ALA A 103 12.95 3.52 -0.84
C ALA A 103 11.88 2.86 -1.74
N THR A 104 11.19 3.68 -2.54
CA THR A 104 10.22 3.20 -3.54
C THR A 104 10.84 3.18 -4.93
N PRO A 105 10.61 2.15 -5.77
CA PRO A 105 11.06 2.14 -7.16
C PRO A 105 10.61 3.39 -7.92
N ILE A 106 11.46 3.92 -8.81
CA ILE A 106 11.07 5.02 -9.70
C ILE A 106 10.20 4.44 -10.81
N LYS A 107 8.96 4.93 -10.93
CA LYS A 107 8.08 4.54 -12.03
C LYS A 107 8.64 5.06 -13.36
N HIS A 108 9.13 4.17 -14.22
CA HIS A 108 9.41 4.53 -15.61
C HIS A 108 8.10 4.91 -16.31
N ARG A 109 8.01 6.14 -16.81
CA ARG A 109 6.92 6.55 -17.69
C ARG A 109 7.10 5.79 -19.01
N THR A 110 6.16 4.91 -19.34
CA THR A 110 6.09 4.28 -20.66
C THR A 110 5.98 5.39 -21.71
N GLY A 111 7.02 5.60 -22.52
CA GLY A 111 6.94 6.55 -23.65
C GLY A 111 8.22 7.28 -24.10
N HIS A 112 9.39 7.10 -23.50
CA HIS A 112 10.62 7.66 -24.09
C HIS A 112 11.25 6.67 -25.06
N ARG A 113 10.77 6.67 -26.32
CA ARG A 113 11.54 6.11 -27.43
C ARG A 113 12.65 7.12 -27.75
N PRO A 114 13.94 6.80 -27.53
CA PRO A 114 15.00 7.68 -28.00
C PRO A 114 14.88 7.83 -29.54
N PRO A 115 15.12 9.03 -30.09
CA PRO A 115 15.05 9.22 -31.54
C PRO A 115 16.04 8.27 -32.22
N ALA A 116 15.56 7.55 -33.22
CA ALA A 116 16.42 6.74 -34.08
C ALA A 116 17.42 7.69 -34.75
N THR A 117 18.70 7.51 -34.44
CA THR A 117 19.79 8.14 -35.18
C THR A 117 19.83 7.49 -36.56
N GLY A 118 19.54 8.28 -37.59
CA GLY A 118 19.75 7.92 -39.00
C GLY A 118 21.11 8.37 -39.50
#